data_AF-A0A136KFH2-F1
#
_entry.id   AF-A0A136KFH2-F1
#
_cell.length_a   1.000
_cell.length_b   1.000
_cell.length_c   1.000
_cell.angle_alpha   90.00
_cell.angle_beta   90.00
_cell.angle_gamma   90.00
#
_symmetry.space_group_name_H-M   'P 1'
#
loop_
_entity.id
_entity.type
_entity.pdbx_description
1 polymer ?
#
loop_
_entity_poly.entity_id
_entity_poly.type
_entity_poly.pdbx_seq_one_letter_code
_entity_poly.pdbx_strand_id
1 'polypeptide(L)'
;MCEYLNQKNKLAQEAHEAIRPTRLQPDIKETATLSSRHVKLYQLIYKKAVATQMSSAKGLSFSLEVTSKEGYRFESRVEIITFPGYLTLYGVSNQETHYARLEKGQEVALKELLSEEDMTKPPPRYGEASLIKTLEDAV
;
A
#
# COMPACT_ATOMS: atom_id res chain seq x y z
N MET A 1 -0.96 -17.70 -7.86
CA MET A 1 -0.26 -17.20 -9.06
C MET A 1 -0.25 -15.70 -8.95
N CYS A 2 0.92 -15.08 -8.82
CA CYS A 2 1.04 -13.64 -9.08
C CYS A 2 0.78 -13.43 -10.57
N GLU A 3 -0.31 -12.75 -10.90
CA GLU A 3 -0.54 -12.31 -12.26
C GLU A 3 0.56 -11.32 -12.63
N TYR A 4 1.41 -11.72 -13.57
CA TYR A 4 2.32 -10.84 -14.26
C TYR A 4 1.45 -9.80 -14.98
N LEU A 5 1.37 -8.58 -14.45
CA LEU A 5 0.70 -7.47 -15.13
C LEU A 5 1.53 -7.13 -16.37
N ASN A 6 1.30 -7.88 -17.45
CA ASN A 6 1.79 -7.56 -18.78
C ASN A 6 0.97 -6.37 -19.31
N GLN A 7 1.19 -5.19 -18.74
CA GLN A 7 0.62 -3.95 -19.25
C GLN A 7 1.24 -3.70 -20.63
N LYS A 8 0.48 -3.97 -21.69
CA LYS A 8 0.83 -3.56 -23.03
C LYS A 8 0.74 -2.05 -23.10
N ASN A 9 1.88 -1.39 -22.90
CA ASN A 9 1.99 0.04 -23.13
C ASN A 9 1.95 0.28 -24.65
N LYS A 10 0.96 1.04 -25.14
CA LYS A 10 0.69 1.20 -26.59
C LYS A 10 1.86 1.82 -27.36
N LEU A 11 2.73 2.55 -26.67
CA LEU A 11 3.93 3.19 -27.24
C LEU A 11 5.23 2.39 -27.05
N ALA A 12 5.21 1.25 -26.37
CA ALA A 12 6.43 0.48 -26.09
C ALA A 12 6.93 -0.28 -27.32
N GLN A 13 7.43 0.44 -28.33
CA GLN A 13 8.40 -0.14 -29.25
C GLN A 13 9.76 -0.18 -28.52
N GLU A 14 10.41 -1.35 -28.53
CA GLU A 14 11.76 -1.62 -27.97
C GLU A 14 11.91 -1.79 -26.43
N ALA A 15 10.83 -1.87 -25.64
CA ALA A 15 10.95 -2.19 -24.21
C ALA A 15 10.99 -3.71 -23.96
N HIS A 16 12.19 -4.29 -23.91
CA HIS A 16 12.37 -5.75 -23.75
C HIS A 16 12.33 -6.23 -22.29
N GLU A 17 12.50 -5.34 -21.30
CA GLU A 17 12.56 -5.71 -19.88
C GLU A 17 12.22 -4.53 -18.94
N ALA A 18 11.61 -4.84 -17.79
CA ALA A 18 11.38 -3.88 -16.71
C ALA A 18 12.68 -3.47 -16.00
N ILE A 19 12.76 -2.23 -15.50
CA ILE A 19 13.93 -1.74 -14.74
C ILE A 19 14.14 -2.62 -13.49
N ARG A 20 15.25 -3.34 -13.45
CA ARG A 20 15.63 -4.25 -12.36
C ARG A 20 17.15 -4.26 -12.15
N PRO A 21 17.64 -4.70 -10.98
CA PRO A 21 19.08 -4.87 -10.77
C PRO A 21 19.64 -5.94 -11.70
N THR A 22 20.80 -5.69 -12.31
CA THR A 22 21.56 -6.71 -13.05
C THR A 22 22.07 -7.81 -12.13
N ARG A 23 22.39 -7.46 -10.87
CA ARG A 23 22.71 -8.39 -9.78
C ARG A 23 21.86 -8.06 -8.56
N LEU A 24 21.23 -9.06 -7.96
CA LEU A 24 20.44 -8.95 -6.73
C LEU A 24 21.37 -8.86 -5.52
N GLN A 25 21.84 -7.65 -5.20
CA GLN A 25 22.72 -7.40 -4.06
C GLN A 25 22.07 -6.36 -3.14
N PRO A 26 21.52 -6.75 -1.98
CA PRO A 26 20.77 -5.83 -1.12
C PRO A 26 21.62 -4.71 -0.50
N ASP A 27 22.93 -4.93 -0.35
CA ASP A 27 23.82 -4.06 0.43
C ASP A 27 24.84 -3.35 -0.48
N ILE A 28 24.37 -2.38 -1.25
CA ILE A 28 25.25 -1.44 -1.95
C ILE A 28 25.58 -0.27 -1.03
N LYS A 29 26.87 0.08 -0.96
CA LYS A 29 27.39 1.18 -0.17
C LYS A 29 27.81 2.34 -1.06
N GLU A 30 27.89 3.52 -0.47
CA GLU A 30 28.50 4.67 -1.12
C GLU A 30 29.95 4.37 -1.47
N THR A 31 30.38 4.88 -2.63
CA THR A 31 31.75 4.78 -3.11
C THR A 31 32.12 6.10 -3.76
N ALA A 32 33.38 6.26 -4.22
CA ALA A 32 33.79 7.45 -4.96
C ALA A 32 32.91 7.74 -6.20
N THR A 33 32.24 6.73 -6.76
CA THR A 33 31.37 6.85 -7.93
C THR A 33 29.87 6.70 -7.61
N LEU A 34 29.53 6.20 -6.41
CA LEU A 34 28.14 6.00 -5.98
C LEU A 34 27.80 6.95 -4.83
N SER A 35 27.00 7.97 -5.15
CA SER A 35 26.43 8.88 -4.15
C SER A 35 25.30 8.23 -3.37
N SER A 36 24.94 8.85 -2.23
CA SER A 36 23.77 8.47 -1.43
C SER A 36 22.47 8.40 -2.24
N ARG A 37 22.27 9.27 -3.25
CA ARG A 37 21.09 9.24 -4.12
C ARG A 37 21.08 7.99 -5.00
N HIS A 38 22.24 7.60 -5.55
CA HIS A 38 22.37 6.37 -6.34
C HIS A 38 22.06 5.13 -5.50
N VAL A 39 22.58 5.08 -4.26
CA VAL A 39 22.31 3.97 -3.33
C VAL A 39 20.82 3.88 -3.01
N LYS A 40 20.16 5.01 -2.70
CA LYS A 40 18.71 5.05 -2.43
C LYS A 40 17.87 4.61 -3.63
N LEU A 41 18.23 5.06 -4.83
CA LEU A 41 17.54 4.65 -6.06
C LEU A 41 17.72 3.17 -6.34
N TYR A 42 18.94 2.65 -6.21
CA TYR A 42 19.20 1.22 -6.34
C TYR A 42 18.39 0.42 -5.30
N GLN A 43 18.35 0.86 -4.04
CA GLN A 43 17.55 0.19 -3.01
C GLN A 43 16.07 0.13 -3.37
N LEU A 44 15.53 1.21 -3.94
CA LEU A 44 14.14 1.25 -4.41
C LEU A 44 13.90 0.26 -5.55
N ILE A 45 14.78 0.22 -6.55
CA ILE A 45 14.71 -0.72 -7.68
C ILE A 45 14.84 -2.16 -7.19
N TYR A 46 15.78 -2.44 -6.28
CA TYR A 46 15.98 -3.74 -5.67
C TYR A 46 14.73 -4.20 -4.92
N LYS A 47 14.19 -3.38 -4.00
CA LYS A 47 12.98 -3.73 -3.24
C LYS A 47 11.79 -4.00 -4.15
N LYS A 48 11.59 -3.19 -5.19
CA LYS A 48 10.53 -3.42 -6.19
C LYS A 48 10.72 -4.74 -6.93
N ALA A 49 11.92 -5.00 -7.46
CA ALA A 49 12.21 -6.22 -8.20
C ALA A 49 12.00 -7.47 -7.34
N VAL A 50 12.54 -7.50 -6.12
CA VAL A 50 12.40 -8.64 -5.19
C VAL A 50 10.95 -8.82 -4.75
N ALA A 51 10.22 -7.73 -4.46
CA ALA A 51 8.82 -7.80 -4.06
C ALA A 51 7.94 -8.54 -5.09
N THR A 52 8.21 -8.41 -6.39
CA THR A 52 7.45 -9.12 -7.43
C THR A 52 7.63 -10.64 -7.41
N GLN A 53 8.74 -11.13 -6.84
CA GLN A 53 9.05 -12.56 -6.71
C GLN A 53 8.61 -13.13 -5.35
N MET A 54 8.14 -12.28 -4.44
CA MET A 54 7.66 -12.69 -3.12
C MET A 54 6.17 -13.05 -3.15
N SER A 55 5.73 -13.75 -2.11
CA SER A 55 4.31 -14.03 -1.92
C SER A 55 3.52 -12.76 -1.62
N SER A 56 2.28 -12.69 -2.11
CA SER A 56 1.33 -11.64 -1.77
C SER A 56 1.08 -11.57 -0.26
N ALA A 57 0.85 -10.36 0.24
CA ALA A 57 0.35 -10.19 1.60
C ALA A 57 -1.07 -10.79 1.72
N LYS A 58 -1.38 -11.34 2.89
CA LYS A 58 -2.72 -11.83 3.23
C LYS A 58 -3.20 -11.15 4.50
N GLY A 59 -4.50 -10.99 4.59
CA GLY A 59 -5.13 -10.30 5.70
C GLY A 59 -6.60 -10.64 5.83
N LEU A 60 -7.19 -10.10 6.88
CA LEU A 60 -8.62 -10.17 7.17
C LEU A 60 -9.18 -8.75 7.13
N SER A 61 -10.36 -8.58 6.55
CA SER A 61 -11.09 -7.33 6.57
C SER A 61 -12.44 -7.58 7.23
N PHE A 62 -12.77 -6.77 8.22
CA PHE A 62 -14.03 -6.82 8.95
C PHE A 62 -14.72 -5.47 8.85
N SER A 63 -16.03 -5.49 8.64
CA SER A 63 -16.89 -4.32 8.75
C SER A 63 -17.81 -4.52 9.95
N LEU A 64 -17.84 -3.53 10.84
CA LEU A 64 -18.72 -3.48 12.00
C LEU A 64 -19.75 -2.39 11.74
N GLU A 65 -21.02 -2.74 11.93
CA GLU A 65 -22.14 -1.81 11.88
C GLU A 65 -22.83 -1.82 13.24
N VAL A 66 -23.00 -0.65 13.84
CA VAL A 66 -23.67 -0.46 15.12
C VAL A 66 -24.83 0.50 14.92
N THR A 67 -26.02 0.09 15.35
CA THR A 67 -27.22 0.92 15.31
C THR A 67 -27.60 1.33 16.74
N SER A 68 -27.81 2.62 16.96
CA SER A 68 -28.29 3.13 18.25
C SER A 68 -29.80 2.91 18.40
N LYS A 69 -30.30 2.99 19.63
CA LYS A 69 -31.75 2.91 19.91
C LYS A 69 -32.55 4.03 19.24
N GLU A 70 -31.90 5.16 18.95
CA GLU A 70 -32.51 6.30 18.26
C GLU A 70 -32.43 6.20 16.73
N GLY A 71 -31.83 5.12 16.20
CA GLY A 71 -31.77 4.83 14.76
C GLY A 71 -30.52 5.37 14.05
N TYR A 72 -29.54 5.93 14.77
CA TYR A 72 -28.26 6.34 14.18
C TYR A 72 -27.39 5.12 13.87
N ARG A 73 -26.67 5.17 12.75
CA ARG A 73 -25.80 4.08 12.27
C ARG A 73 -24.35 4.53 12.27
N PHE A 74 -23.49 3.70 12.83
CA PHE A 74 -22.05 3.87 12.84
C PHE A 74 -21.41 2.68 12.14
N GLU A 75 -20.43 2.96 11.28
CA GLU A 75 -19.68 1.95 10.56
C GLU A 75 -18.19 2.06 10.89
N SER A 76 -17.54 0.92 11.04
CA SER A 76 -16.09 0.84 11.21
C SER A 76 -15.55 -0.30 10.36
N ARG A 77 -14.46 -0.04 9.64
CA ARG A 77 -13.72 -1.07 8.90
C ARG A 77 -12.40 -1.33 9.59
N VAL A 78 -12.10 -2.61 9.80
CA VAL A 78 -10.85 -3.07 10.40
C VAL A 78 -10.16 -3.97 9.39
N GLU A 79 -8.90 -3.65 9.07
CA GLU A 79 -8.05 -4.46 8.20
C GLU A 79 -6.86 -4.97 9.01
N ILE A 80 -6.60 -6.27 8.93
CA ILE A 80 -5.52 -6.95 9.66
C ILE A 80 -4.63 -7.65 8.65
N ILE A 81 -3.33 -7.44 8.73
CA ILE A 81 -2.35 -8.23 7.97
C ILE A 81 -2.03 -9.48 8.79
N THR A 82 -2.37 -10.66 8.26
CA THR A 82 -2.09 -11.98 8.88
C THR A 82 -0.83 -12.63 8.32
N PHE A 83 -0.44 -12.23 7.11
CA PHE A 83 0.82 -12.62 6.49
C PHE A 83 1.35 -11.44 5.68
N PRO A 84 2.47 -10.82 6.05
CA PRO A 84 2.95 -9.60 5.39
C PRO A 84 3.49 -9.83 3.97
N GLY A 85 3.95 -11.04 3.64
CA GLY A 85 4.48 -11.34 2.30
C GLY A 85 5.54 -10.33 1.84
N TYR A 86 5.40 -9.79 0.64
CA TYR A 86 6.30 -8.76 0.10
C TYR A 86 6.37 -7.47 0.92
N LEU A 87 5.37 -7.16 1.76
CA LEU A 87 5.34 -5.95 2.58
C LEU A 87 6.44 -5.93 3.65
N THR A 88 7.02 -7.09 3.99
CA THR A 88 8.18 -7.20 4.88
C THR A 88 9.37 -6.37 4.41
N LEU A 89 9.59 -6.25 3.08
CA LEU A 89 10.65 -5.40 2.51
C LEU A 89 10.46 -3.90 2.79
N TYR A 90 9.23 -3.50 3.08
CA TYR A 90 8.83 -2.14 3.38
C TYR A 90 8.66 -1.91 4.90
N GLY A 91 9.08 -2.87 5.73
CA GLY A 91 9.04 -2.76 7.19
C GLY A 91 7.68 -3.05 7.80
N VAL A 92 6.74 -3.61 7.03
CA VAL A 92 5.44 -4.03 7.54
C VAL A 92 5.56 -5.45 8.07
N SER A 93 5.25 -5.63 9.33
CA SER A 93 5.23 -6.93 10.01
C SER A 93 3.80 -7.45 10.21
N ASN A 94 3.69 -8.68 10.70
CA ASN A 94 2.42 -9.24 11.13
C ASN A 94 1.87 -8.39 12.29
N GLN A 95 0.59 -8.00 12.20
CA GLN A 95 -0.05 -7.30 13.30
C GLN A 95 -0.63 -8.33 14.28
N GLU A 96 0.06 -8.56 15.38
CA GLU A 96 -0.50 -9.27 16.53
C GLU A 96 -1.43 -8.33 17.30
N THR A 97 -2.61 -8.06 16.74
CA THR A 97 -3.61 -7.24 17.44
C THR A 97 -4.64 -8.15 18.09
N HIS A 98 -4.83 -7.96 19.40
CA HIS A 98 -5.94 -8.53 20.14
C HIS A 98 -7.19 -7.71 19.84
N TYR A 99 -8.00 -8.18 18.89
CA TYR A 99 -9.32 -7.60 18.65
C TYR A 99 -10.30 -8.16 19.68
N ALA A 100 -11.15 -7.29 20.22
CA ALA A 100 -12.34 -7.73 20.94
C ALA A 100 -13.17 -8.55 19.95
N ARG A 101 -13.42 -9.82 20.28
CA ARG A 101 -14.38 -10.63 19.53
C ARG A 101 -15.75 -10.04 19.81
N LEU A 102 -16.32 -9.43 18.79
CA LEU A 102 -17.69 -8.93 18.82
C LEU A 102 -18.61 -9.97 18.19
N GLU A 103 -19.74 -10.21 18.82
CA GLU A 103 -20.78 -11.09 18.30
C GLU A 103 -21.96 -10.28 17.73
N LYS A 104 -22.67 -10.85 16.76
CA LYS A 104 -23.85 -10.21 16.19
C LYS A 104 -24.92 -10.06 17.27
N GLY A 105 -25.43 -8.84 17.45
CA GLY A 105 -26.44 -8.53 18.46
C GLY A 105 -25.86 -8.22 19.84
N GLN A 106 -24.54 -8.19 20.00
CA GLN A 106 -23.90 -7.74 21.22
C GLN A 106 -24.20 -6.26 21.47
N GLU A 107 -24.65 -5.94 22.68
CA GLU A 107 -24.79 -4.55 23.12
C GLU A 107 -23.41 -3.95 23.40
N VAL A 108 -23.18 -2.74 22.88
CA VAL A 108 -21.95 -1.97 23.10
C VAL A 108 -22.27 -0.63 23.75
N ALA A 109 -21.48 -0.23 24.74
CA ALA A 109 -21.65 1.05 25.43
C ALA A 109 -20.90 2.17 24.68
N LEU A 110 -21.58 3.28 24.44
CA LEU A 110 -20.95 4.51 23.97
C LEU A 110 -20.06 5.08 25.08
N LYS A 111 -18.75 5.18 24.82
CA LYS A 111 -17.80 5.78 25.77
C LYS A 111 -17.66 7.29 25.58
N GLU A 112 -17.54 7.71 24.33
CA GLU A 112 -17.29 9.10 23.94
C GLU A 112 -17.91 9.35 22.57
N LEU A 113 -18.38 10.58 22.35
CA LEU A 113 -18.89 11.05 21.07
C LEU A 113 -18.18 12.36 20.72
N LEU A 114 -17.36 12.33 19.69
CA LEU A 114 -16.62 13.49 19.17
C LEU A 114 -17.33 14.00 17.92
N SER A 115 -17.58 15.30 17.86
CA SER A 115 -18.12 15.97 16.68
C SER A 115 -16.98 16.64 15.93
N GLU A 116 -16.76 16.24 14.69
CA GLU A 116 -15.77 16.84 13.80
C GLU A 116 -16.49 17.47 12.60
N GLU A 117 -16.06 18.66 12.21
CA GLU A 117 -16.52 19.34 11.01
C GLU A 117 -15.43 19.22 9.94
N ASP A 118 -15.77 18.60 8.81
CA ASP A 118 -14.86 18.42 7.69
C ASP A 118 -15.28 19.30 6.51
N MET A 119 -14.32 20.06 5.99
CA MET A 119 -14.51 20.92 4.82
C MET A 119 -14.00 20.24 3.55
N THR A 120 -14.73 20.44 2.45
CA THR A 120 -14.29 19.94 1.14
C THR A 120 -13.00 20.64 0.73
N LYS A 121 -12.03 19.84 0.28
CA LYS A 121 -10.74 20.33 -0.21
C LYS A 121 -10.79 20.43 -1.73
N PRO A 122 -10.17 21.46 -2.33
CA PRO A 122 -10.06 21.55 -3.77
C PRO A 122 -9.24 20.36 -4.32
N PRO A 123 -9.38 20.03 -5.62
CA PRO A 123 -8.58 18.99 -6.25
C PRO A 123 -7.07 19.25 -6.08
N PRO A 124 -6.25 18.20 -5.85
CA PRO A 124 -4.81 18.35 -5.70
C PRO A 124 -4.19 18.84 -7.02
N ARG A 125 -3.22 19.76 -6.91
CA ARG A 125 -2.41 20.16 -8.07
C ARG A 125 -1.46 19.04 -8.49
N TYR A 126 -1.01 19.10 -9.74
CA TYR A 126 -0.01 18.18 -10.24
C TYR A 126 1.37 18.45 -9.63
N GLY A 127 2.01 17.37 -9.17
CA GLY A 127 3.46 17.29 -9.00
C GLY A 127 4.05 16.44 -10.13
N GLU A 128 5.37 16.28 -10.16
CA GLU A 128 6.05 15.52 -11.23
C GLU A 128 5.47 14.11 -11.41
N ALA A 129 5.33 13.35 -10.31
CA ALA A 129 4.83 11.98 -10.36
C ALA A 129 3.38 11.89 -10.86
N SER A 130 2.49 12.79 -10.41
CA SER A 130 1.09 12.76 -10.86
C SER A 130 0.95 13.26 -12.30
N LEU A 131 1.75 14.25 -12.72
CA LEU A 131 1.77 14.71 -14.11
C LEU A 131 2.25 13.61 -15.06
N ILE A 132 3.35 12.93 -14.73
CA ILE A 132 3.88 11.80 -15.52
C ILE A 132 2.80 10.73 -15.69
N LYS A 133 2.14 10.34 -14.59
CA LYS A 133 1.06 9.35 -14.64
C LYS A 133 -0.08 9.79 -15.53
N THR A 134 -0.53 11.05 -15.41
CA THR A 134 -1.61 11.58 -16.24
C THR A 134 -1.25 11.61 -17.73
N LEU A 135 0.00 11.89 -18.07
CA LEU A 135 0.47 11.84 -19.45
C LEU A 135 0.59 10.40 -19.98
N GLU A 136 0.99 9.44 -19.14
CA GLU A 136 1.03 8.02 -19.49
C GLU A 136 -0.37 7.43 -19.70
N ASP A 137 -1.34 7.75 -18.83
CA ASP A 137 -2.73 7.29 -18.95
C ASP A 137 -3.45 7.87 -20.18
N ALA A 138 -2.98 9.02 -20.71
CA ALA A 138 -3.56 9.70 -21.86
C ALA A 138 -3.14 9.10 -23.22
N VAL A 139 -2.26 8.10 -23.21
CA VAL A 139 -1.69 7.40 -24.39
C VAL A 139 -2.34 6.03 -24.57
#